data_AF-A0A8J6JP29-F1
#
_entry.id   AF-A0A8J6JP29-F1
#
_cell.length_a   1.000
_cell.length_b   1.000
_cell.length_c   1.000
_cell.angle_alpha   90.00
_cell.angle_beta   90.00
_cell.angle_gamma   90.00
#
_symmetry.space_group_name_H-M   'P 1'
#
loop_
_entity.id
_entity.type
_entity.pdbx_description
1 polymer ?
#
loop_
_entity_poly.entity_id
_entity_poly.type
_entity_poly.pdbx_seq_one_letter_code
_entity_poly.pdbx_strand_id
1 'polypeptide(L)'
;MKARKPLALILSAAMILSMLSLSAFAAEGETAPALADAESSWAAESINRWAKAGIVQGDSDGNFNPAKPLSRAELATIFVKMFGLTEKADNTYADLKGDEWYADAILKCTAAGIMQGDGASSRATAEISRAETMVMFGRAMGVTPAEKPDMSKFTDADEVPAWAAGYMAPLAEMGILTGTGAGAAAPLANIDKASTMALLDKAIAVYASAPGEYSVDNANGFVVVNSAAAEGEVVLTGTAAGVVVAPGSSAGKVVAKDLTADTVKVDGAAAVSIEGKSDIGAVAVNAAASVEIAKTAKADTVAVNAAAEVTNNGAVKNLEVNAAAKVSNTGTVTNLTANAPAEVSNTGKVTTLTANDAVKVDNKGTISKAEVKADDVVLDGKKPTTVDVAPGTKNPTNSDGKEIKDNTNS
;
A
#
# COMPACT_ATOMS: atom_id res chain seq x y z
N MET A 1 29.39 32.06 -62.88
CA MET A 1 28.58 32.03 -61.64
C MET A 1 28.98 30.77 -60.86
N LYS A 2 29.71 30.95 -59.75
CA LYS A 2 30.35 29.85 -58.99
C LYS A 2 29.36 29.22 -58.01
N ALA A 3 29.31 27.89 -58.03
CA ALA A 3 28.49 27.04 -57.18
C ALA A 3 28.84 27.22 -55.68
N ARG A 4 27.84 27.62 -54.89
CA ARG A 4 27.85 27.56 -53.42
C ARG A 4 26.56 26.87 -52.96
N LYS A 5 26.48 25.55 -53.12
CA LYS A 5 25.35 24.73 -52.63
C LYS A 5 25.69 23.37 -51.98
N PRO A 6 26.94 22.86 -51.86
CA PRO A 6 27.13 21.57 -51.16
C PRO A 6 27.34 21.71 -49.64
N LEU A 7 27.68 22.89 -49.12
CA LEU A 7 28.05 23.03 -47.69
C LEU A 7 26.84 23.00 -46.74
N ALA A 8 25.67 23.44 -47.19
CA ALA A 8 24.45 23.45 -46.38
C ALA A 8 23.81 22.05 -46.24
N LEU A 9 24.09 21.13 -47.17
CA LEU A 9 23.52 19.78 -47.17
C LEU A 9 24.32 18.79 -46.29
N ILE A 10 25.61 19.07 -46.10
CA ILE A 10 26.48 18.28 -45.20
C ILE A 10 26.23 18.69 -43.73
N LEU A 11 25.91 19.96 -43.47
CA LEU A 11 25.65 20.45 -42.11
C LEU A 11 24.28 20.00 -41.57
N SER A 12 23.26 19.87 -42.43
CA SER A 12 21.95 19.33 -42.05
C SER A 12 21.97 17.81 -41.85
N ALA A 13 22.80 17.07 -42.58
CA ALA A 13 23.03 15.64 -42.32
C ALA A 13 23.75 15.41 -40.98
N ALA A 14 24.67 16.30 -40.58
CA ALA A 14 25.39 16.21 -39.30
C ALA A 14 24.50 16.54 -38.08
N MET A 15 23.51 17.43 -38.21
CA MET A 15 22.57 17.71 -37.12
C MET A 15 21.51 16.63 -36.92
N ILE A 16 21.07 15.94 -37.98
CA ILE A 16 20.12 14.81 -37.86
C ILE A 16 20.80 13.59 -37.21
N LEU A 17 22.11 13.39 -37.42
CA LEU A 17 22.86 12.29 -36.79
C LEU A 17 23.14 12.51 -35.30
N SER A 18 23.01 13.76 -34.80
CA SER A 18 23.18 14.11 -33.38
C SER A 18 21.90 14.00 -32.53
N MET A 19 20.74 13.78 -33.18
CA MET A 19 19.44 13.55 -32.52
C MET A 19 19.08 12.06 -32.42
N LEU A 20 19.98 11.16 -32.81
CA LEU A 20 19.95 9.79 -32.31
C LEU A 20 20.42 9.85 -30.85
N SER A 21 19.49 10.18 -29.95
CA SER A 21 19.59 9.72 -28.57
C SER A 21 19.96 8.25 -28.64
N LEU A 22 21.11 7.88 -28.09
CA LEU A 22 21.33 6.52 -27.65
C LEU A 22 20.17 6.24 -26.71
N SER A 23 19.12 5.59 -27.22
CA SER A 23 18.26 4.79 -26.38
C SER A 23 19.23 3.91 -25.64
N ALA A 24 19.45 4.19 -24.36
CA ALA A 24 20.11 3.27 -23.48
C ALA A 24 19.31 1.98 -23.66
N PHE A 25 19.94 1.00 -24.33
CA PHE A 25 19.43 -0.35 -24.30
C PHE A 25 19.27 -0.66 -22.81
N ALA A 26 18.01 -0.82 -22.38
CA ALA A 26 17.74 -1.56 -21.18
C ALA A 26 18.56 -2.84 -21.32
N ALA A 27 19.45 -3.08 -20.36
CA ALA A 27 20.20 -4.32 -20.31
C ALA A 27 19.17 -5.45 -20.23
N GLU A 28 18.87 -6.06 -21.37
CA GLU A 28 18.15 -7.32 -21.43
C GLU A 28 19.04 -8.35 -20.73
N GLY A 29 18.59 -8.78 -19.54
CA GLY A 29 19.04 -10.01 -18.91
C GLY A 29 20.50 -10.06 -18.49
N GLU A 30 20.89 -9.26 -17.49
CA GLU A 30 21.78 -9.85 -16.49
C GLU A 30 20.96 -10.93 -15.76
N THR A 31 21.13 -12.19 -16.17
CA THR A 31 20.69 -13.31 -15.33
C THR A 31 21.32 -13.09 -13.97
N ALA A 32 20.48 -12.87 -12.94
CA ALA A 32 20.96 -12.79 -11.56
C ALA A 32 21.98 -13.93 -11.35
N PRO A 33 23.17 -13.64 -10.79
CA PRO A 33 24.21 -14.66 -10.66
C PRO A 33 23.62 -15.88 -9.96
N ALA A 34 23.86 -17.06 -10.53
CA ALA A 34 23.35 -18.31 -9.98
C ALA A 34 23.84 -18.45 -8.53
N LEU A 35 22.90 -18.62 -7.60
CA LEU A 35 23.20 -18.79 -6.18
C LEU A 35 23.63 -20.24 -5.96
N ALA A 36 24.93 -20.47 -5.85
CA ALA A 36 25.55 -21.80 -6.02
C ALA A 36 25.00 -22.87 -5.06
N ASP A 37 24.67 -22.49 -3.83
CA ASP A 37 24.13 -23.37 -2.79
C ASP A 37 22.59 -23.43 -2.77
N ALA A 38 21.91 -22.48 -3.42
CA ALA A 38 20.45 -22.38 -3.41
C ALA A 38 19.78 -23.52 -4.18
N GLU A 39 20.42 -24.05 -5.23
CA GLU A 39 19.88 -25.15 -6.04
C GLU A 39 19.65 -26.43 -5.24
N SER A 40 20.46 -26.66 -4.20
CA SER A 40 20.35 -27.82 -3.31
C SER A 40 19.34 -27.62 -2.16
N SER A 41 18.79 -26.42 -2.02
CA SER A 41 17.84 -26.08 -0.97
C SER A 41 16.43 -26.57 -1.31
N TRP A 42 15.68 -27.00 -0.30
CA TRP A 42 14.25 -27.29 -0.46
C TRP A 42 13.44 -26.04 -0.89
N ALA A 43 13.96 -24.84 -0.64
CA ALA A 43 13.36 -23.56 -1.02
C ALA A 43 13.97 -22.97 -2.31
N ALA A 44 14.64 -23.78 -3.14
CA ALA A 44 15.34 -23.32 -4.35
C ALA A 44 14.46 -22.45 -5.26
N GLU A 45 13.21 -22.88 -5.51
CA GLU A 45 12.26 -22.14 -6.36
C GLU A 45 11.94 -20.76 -5.78
N SER A 46 11.60 -20.70 -4.50
CA SER A 46 11.29 -19.45 -3.80
C SER A 46 12.49 -18.51 -3.76
N ILE A 47 13.69 -19.02 -3.45
CA ILE A 47 14.93 -18.23 -3.47
C ILE A 47 15.17 -17.66 -4.86
N ASN A 48 15.06 -18.49 -5.90
CA ASN A 48 15.27 -18.08 -7.29
C ASN A 48 14.25 -17.03 -7.76
N ARG A 49 12.98 -17.15 -7.34
CA ARG A 49 11.94 -16.15 -7.62
C ARG A 49 12.34 -14.78 -7.07
N TRP A 50 12.72 -14.73 -5.78
CA TRP A 50 13.07 -13.47 -5.12
C TRP A 50 14.42 -12.91 -5.57
N ALA A 51 15.36 -13.77 -5.95
CA ALA A 51 16.62 -13.35 -6.56
C ALA A 51 16.41 -12.72 -7.94
N LYS A 52 15.59 -13.34 -8.81
CA LYS A 52 15.22 -12.78 -10.14
C LYS A 52 14.48 -11.44 -10.03
N ALA A 53 13.68 -11.27 -8.98
CA ALA A 53 13.02 -10.00 -8.67
C ALA A 53 13.97 -8.96 -8.03
N GLY A 54 15.25 -9.29 -7.82
CA GLY A 54 16.25 -8.39 -7.22
C GLY A 54 16.08 -8.17 -5.70
N ILE A 55 15.19 -8.92 -5.06
CA ILE A 55 14.85 -8.75 -3.64
C ILE A 55 15.92 -9.33 -2.73
N VAL A 56 16.51 -10.45 -3.13
CA VAL A 56 17.62 -11.09 -2.43
C VAL A 56 18.82 -11.27 -3.35
N GLN A 57 19.99 -11.40 -2.74
CA GLN A 57 21.26 -11.62 -3.43
C GLN A 57 22.13 -12.53 -2.56
N GLY A 58 23.10 -13.18 -3.19
CA GLY A 58 24.13 -13.96 -2.51
C GLY A 58 25.14 -13.07 -1.77
N ASP A 59 25.96 -13.70 -0.95
CA ASP A 59 27.15 -13.08 -0.36
C ASP A 59 28.25 -12.85 -1.41
N SER A 60 29.43 -12.37 -0.95
CA SER A 60 30.58 -12.11 -1.81
C SER A 60 31.09 -13.35 -2.55
N ASP A 61 30.79 -14.54 -2.05
CA ASP A 61 31.21 -15.81 -2.63
C ASP A 61 30.12 -16.40 -3.55
N GLY A 62 29.00 -15.70 -3.73
CA GLY A 62 27.88 -16.13 -4.56
C GLY A 62 26.93 -17.12 -3.87
N ASN A 63 27.03 -17.30 -2.55
CA ASN A 63 26.19 -18.21 -1.79
C ASN A 63 25.01 -17.48 -1.14
N PHE A 64 23.83 -18.09 -1.13
CA PHE A 64 22.66 -17.57 -0.43
C PHE A 64 22.67 -17.91 1.07
N ASN A 65 23.25 -19.04 1.43
CA ASN A 65 23.27 -19.63 2.77
C ASN A 65 21.86 -19.94 3.32
N PRO A 66 21.11 -20.87 2.68
CA PRO A 66 19.69 -21.10 2.95
C PRO A 66 19.37 -21.50 4.39
N ALA A 67 20.26 -22.28 5.03
CA ALA A 67 20.07 -22.78 6.40
C ALA A 67 20.53 -21.78 7.49
N LYS A 68 21.09 -20.62 7.10
CA LYS A 68 21.55 -19.63 8.07
C LYS A 68 20.34 -18.92 8.69
N PRO A 69 20.30 -18.71 10.01
CA PRO A 69 19.34 -17.83 10.65
C PRO A 69 19.35 -16.43 10.03
N LEU A 70 18.18 -15.85 9.84
CA LEU A 70 18.01 -14.49 9.31
C LEU A 70 18.10 -13.48 10.46
N SER A 71 18.80 -12.36 10.23
CA SER A 71 18.80 -11.24 11.17
C SER A 71 17.65 -10.24 10.89
N ARG A 72 17.29 -9.44 11.89
CA ARG A 72 16.33 -8.33 11.75
C ARG A 72 16.75 -7.33 10.66
N ALA A 73 18.05 -7.05 10.56
CA ALA A 73 18.66 -6.20 9.53
C ALA A 73 18.47 -6.76 8.10
N GLU A 74 18.70 -8.07 7.93
CA GLU A 74 18.51 -8.72 6.63
C GLU A 74 17.02 -8.73 6.23
N LEU A 75 16.10 -9.02 7.15
CA LEU A 75 14.66 -8.95 6.86
C LEU A 75 14.22 -7.52 6.51
N ALA A 76 14.69 -6.52 7.24
CA ALA A 76 14.39 -5.12 6.93
C ALA A 76 14.87 -4.75 5.53
N THR A 77 16.05 -5.24 5.12
CA THR A 77 16.60 -5.00 3.78
C THR A 77 15.76 -5.68 2.68
N ILE A 78 15.26 -6.89 2.94
CA ILE A 78 14.32 -7.59 2.05
C ILE A 78 13.06 -6.74 1.84
N PHE A 79 12.44 -6.23 2.92
CA PHE A 79 11.25 -5.41 2.80
C PHE A 79 11.50 -4.06 2.13
N VAL A 80 12.64 -3.42 2.38
CA VAL A 80 13.01 -2.19 1.67
C VAL A 80 13.06 -2.39 0.17
N LYS A 81 13.69 -3.47 -0.29
CA LYS A 81 13.75 -3.80 -1.72
C LYS A 81 12.39 -4.18 -2.28
N MET A 82 11.64 -5.02 -1.55
CA MET A 82 10.34 -5.53 -1.97
C MET A 82 9.29 -4.43 -2.13
N PHE A 83 9.25 -3.47 -1.22
CA PHE A 83 8.27 -2.39 -1.26
C PHE A 83 8.82 -1.08 -1.87
N GLY A 84 10.11 -1.05 -2.23
CA GLY A 84 10.77 0.15 -2.75
C GLY A 84 10.77 1.31 -1.74
N LEU A 85 11.02 1.02 -0.46
CA LEU A 85 10.95 2.02 0.61
C LEU A 85 12.05 3.08 0.44
N THR A 86 11.65 4.35 0.42
CA THR A 86 12.56 5.51 0.27
C THR A 86 12.68 6.33 1.54
N GLU A 87 11.56 6.60 2.21
CA GLU A 87 11.47 7.48 3.37
C GLU A 87 12.13 6.87 4.61
N LYS A 88 12.85 7.69 5.36
CA LYS A 88 13.51 7.31 6.61
C LYS A 88 12.85 8.01 7.78
N ALA A 89 12.68 7.29 8.88
CA ALA A 89 12.35 7.90 10.16
C ALA A 89 13.60 8.52 10.77
N ASP A 90 13.40 9.48 11.68
CA ASP A 90 14.48 9.92 12.55
C ASP A 90 14.99 8.74 13.39
N ASN A 91 16.32 8.69 13.58
CA ASN A 91 16.92 7.63 14.37
C ASN A 91 16.64 7.85 15.86
N THR A 92 15.84 6.97 16.44
CA THR A 92 15.51 6.94 17.88
C THR A 92 16.11 5.72 18.59
N TYR A 93 16.84 4.86 17.87
CA TYR A 93 17.43 3.64 18.42
C TYR A 93 18.83 3.89 18.96
N ALA A 94 19.06 3.56 20.23
CA ALA A 94 20.35 3.75 20.89
C ALA A 94 21.46 2.82 20.34
N ASP A 95 21.07 1.69 19.74
CA ASP A 95 21.99 0.69 19.19
C ASP A 95 22.27 0.88 17.69
N LEU A 96 21.81 1.98 17.09
CA LEU A 96 22.02 2.30 15.69
C LEU A 96 22.84 3.58 15.55
N LYS A 97 24.05 3.49 15.00
CA LYS A 97 24.95 4.65 14.85
C LYS A 97 24.68 5.43 13.57
N GLY A 98 24.15 4.77 12.54
CA GLY A 98 23.79 5.35 11.26
C GLY A 98 24.79 5.09 10.12
N ASP A 99 25.98 4.54 10.42
CA ASP A 99 27.00 4.17 9.44
C ASP A 99 26.99 2.67 9.10
N GLU A 100 26.20 1.88 9.81
CA GLU A 100 26.05 0.46 9.53
C GLU A 100 25.32 0.23 8.20
N TRP A 101 25.70 -0.81 7.46
CA TRP A 101 25.13 -1.12 6.15
C TRP A 101 23.60 -1.29 6.16
N TYR A 102 23.02 -1.64 7.31
CA TYR A 102 21.59 -1.85 7.51
C TYR A 102 20.86 -0.63 8.08
N ALA A 103 21.55 0.44 8.48
CA ALA A 103 20.93 1.55 9.21
C ALA A 103 19.78 2.18 8.42
N ASP A 104 20.00 2.43 7.13
CA ASP A 104 18.96 2.90 6.22
C ASP A 104 17.76 1.96 6.17
N ALA A 105 17.99 0.65 6.13
CA ALA A 105 16.92 -0.32 6.01
C ALA A 105 16.04 -0.35 7.27
N ILE A 106 16.66 -0.26 8.44
CA ILE A 106 15.99 -0.17 9.74
C ILE A 106 15.12 1.10 9.80
N LEU A 107 15.68 2.26 9.45
CA LEU A 107 14.96 3.54 9.52
C LEU A 107 13.83 3.61 8.49
N LYS A 108 14.01 3.01 7.31
CA LYS A 108 12.95 2.90 6.28
C LYS A 108 11.80 2.00 6.70
N CYS A 109 12.11 0.81 7.24
CA CYS A 109 11.07 -0.05 7.80
C CYS A 109 10.37 0.58 9.01
N THR A 110 11.07 1.42 9.77
CA THR A 110 10.49 2.16 10.89
C THR A 110 9.53 3.25 10.38
N ALA A 111 9.92 4.04 9.37
CA ALA A 111 9.03 5.02 8.73
C ALA A 111 7.77 4.38 8.14
N ALA A 112 7.93 3.21 7.50
CA ALA A 112 6.81 2.46 6.94
C ALA A 112 5.94 1.75 8.01
N GLY A 113 6.28 1.84 9.30
CA GLY A 113 5.57 1.18 10.39
C GLY A 113 5.73 -0.34 10.43
N ILE A 114 6.60 -0.91 9.60
CA ILE A 114 6.89 -2.35 9.52
C ILE A 114 7.67 -2.79 10.76
N MET A 115 8.63 -1.97 11.19
CA MET A 115 9.51 -2.22 12.33
C MET A 115 9.31 -1.18 13.43
N GLN A 116 9.37 -1.60 14.70
CA GLN A 116 9.20 -0.70 15.87
C GLN A 116 10.30 -0.85 16.93
N GLY A 117 11.27 -1.75 16.74
CA GLY A 117 12.27 -2.09 17.77
C GLY A 117 11.65 -2.68 19.03
N ASP A 118 12.30 -2.49 20.17
CA ASP A 118 11.81 -2.85 21.51
C ASP A 118 11.47 -1.62 22.39
N GLY A 119 11.42 -0.43 21.79
CA GLY A 119 11.22 0.85 22.46
C GLY A 119 12.51 1.62 22.78
N ALA A 120 13.68 0.98 22.74
CA ALA A 120 14.98 1.65 22.91
C ALA A 120 16.02 1.24 21.86
N SER A 121 15.92 0.02 21.34
CA SER A 121 16.88 -0.60 20.43
C SER A 121 16.17 -1.25 19.24
N SER A 122 16.83 -1.20 18.09
CA SER A 122 16.41 -1.86 16.87
C SER A 122 16.64 -3.37 16.93
N ARG A 123 17.69 -3.78 17.65
CA ARG A 123 18.24 -5.14 17.72
C ARG A 123 18.57 -5.68 16.33
N ALA A 124 19.08 -4.82 15.44
CA ALA A 124 19.24 -5.11 14.02
C ALA A 124 20.05 -6.39 13.73
N THR A 125 21.10 -6.67 14.51
CA THR A 125 21.96 -7.85 14.30
C THR A 125 21.45 -9.12 14.96
N ALA A 126 20.39 -9.05 15.77
CA ALA A 126 19.81 -10.25 16.38
C ALA A 126 19.13 -11.12 15.33
N GLU A 127 19.23 -12.44 15.51
CA GLU A 127 18.44 -13.41 14.76
C GLU A 127 16.96 -13.16 15.03
N ILE A 128 16.14 -13.22 13.97
CA ILE A 128 14.72 -12.90 14.05
C ILE A 128 13.89 -14.17 14.26
N SER A 129 12.94 -14.09 15.20
CA SER A 129 11.99 -15.16 15.44
C SER A 129 10.88 -15.23 14.39
N ARG A 130 10.20 -16.37 14.32
CA ARG A 130 9.02 -16.55 13.47
C ARG A 130 7.90 -15.58 13.85
N ALA A 131 7.64 -15.35 15.14
CA ALA A 131 6.64 -14.39 15.60
C ALA A 131 6.95 -12.96 15.14
N GLU A 132 8.20 -12.50 15.31
CA GLU A 132 8.61 -11.17 14.85
C GLU A 132 8.49 -11.04 13.31
N THR A 133 8.86 -12.09 12.58
CA THR A 133 8.72 -12.14 11.11
C THR A 133 7.25 -11.99 10.70
N MET A 134 6.33 -12.69 11.38
CA MET A 134 4.89 -12.61 11.08
C MET A 134 4.30 -11.24 11.40
N VAL A 135 4.73 -10.61 12.50
CA VAL A 135 4.29 -9.27 12.84
C VAL A 135 4.80 -8.25 11.83
N MET A 136 6.08 -8.29 11.45
CA MET A 136 6.62 -7.37 10.45
C MET A 136 5.94 -7.58 9.08
N PHE A 137 5.75 -8.84 8.67
CA PHE A 137 5.05 -9.17 7.43
C PHE A 137 3.59 -8.70 7.45
N GLY A 138 2.84 -9.00 8.51
CA GLY A 138 1.46 -8.58 8.67
C GLY A 138 1.29 -7.06 8.59
N ARG A 139 2.18 -6.30 9.23
CA ARG A 139 2.21 -4.83 9.13
C ARG A 139 2.50 -4.35 7.71
N ALA A 140 3.50 -4.93 7.06
CA ALA A 140 3.85 -4.57 5.69
C ALA A 140 2.67 -4.77 4.73
N MET A 141 1.98 -5.90 4.86
CA MET A 141 0.85 -6.28 4.02
C MET A 141 -0.48 -5.60 4.40
N GLY A 142 -0.53 -4.89 5.53
CA GLY A 142 -1.78 -4.27 6.01
C GLY A 142 -2.78 -5.27 6.58
N VAL A 143 -2.31 -6.42 7.09
CA VAL A 143 -3.16 -7.40 7.79
C VAL A 143 -3.74 -6.76 9.04
N THR A 144 -5.06 -6.75 9.14
CA THR A 144 -5.76 -6.31 10.34
C THR A 144 -5.51 -7.32 11.46
N PRO A 145 -4.96 -6.91 12.62
CA PRO A 145 -4.76 -7.83 13.73
C PRO A 145 -6.12 -8.27 14.30
N ALA A 146 -6.25 -9.58 14.56
CA ALA A 146 -7.43 -10.13 15.20
C ALA A 146 -7.57 -9.62 16.65
N GLU A 147 -8.73 -9.06 17.00
CA GLU A 147 -9.03 -8.63 18.38
C GLU A 147 -9.08 -9.80 19.36
N LYS A 148 -9.49 -10.98 18.88
CA LYS A 148 -9.59 -12.23 19.64
C LYS A 148 -8.87 -13.33 18.85
N PRO A 149 -7.53 -13.34 18.85
CA PRO A 149 -6.76 -14.27 18.03
C PRO A 149 -6.97 -15.71 18.49
N ASP A 150 -7.23 -16.62 17.54
CA ASP A 150 -7.30 -18.05 17.78
C ASP A 150 -6.06 -18.76 17.20
N MET A 151 -5.22 -19.28 18.11
CA MET A 151 -4.02 -20.04 17.78
C MET A 151 -4.18 -21.54 18.09
N SER A 152 -5.37 -22.00 18.52
CA SER A 152 -5.62 -23.35 19.04
C SER A 152 -5.31 -24.50 18.08
N LYS A 153 -5.20 -24.21 16.78
CA LYS A 153 -4.76 -25.18 15.77
C LYS A 153 -3.28 -25.55 15.86
N PHE A 154 -2.49 -24.78 16.61
CA PHE A 154 -1.07 -25.06 16.83
C PHE A 154 -0.85 -25.72 18.19
N THR A 155 0.05 -26.69 18.23
CA THR A 155 0.33 -27.48 19.44
C THR A 155 1.04 -26.68 20.55
N ASP A 156 1.67 -25.57 20.18
CA ASP A 156 2.42 -24.64 21.02
C ASP A 156 1.74 -23.26 21.10
N ALA A 157 0.40 -23.23 20.99
CA ALA A 157 -0.39 -21.99 21.05
C ALA A 157 -0.09 -21.14 22.29
N ASP A 158 0.20 -21.78 23.43
CA ASP A 158 0.52 -21.12 24.71
C ASP A 158 1.89 -20.41 24.69
N GLU A 159 2.77 -20.72 23.74
CA GLU A 159 4.05 -20.04 23.55
C GLU A 159 3.95 -18.79 22.66
N VAL A 160 2.80 -18.57 22.01
CA VAL A 160 2.59 -17.42 21.12
C VAL A 160 2.49 -16.14 21.96
N PRO A 161 3.41 -15.17 21.79
CA PRO A 161 3.34 -13.95 22.56
C PRO A 161 2.06 -13.15 22.25
N ALA A 162 1.43 -12.56 23.27
CA ALA A 162 0.19 -11.81 23.11
C ALA A 162 0.30 -10.66 22.09
N TRP A 163 1.48 -10.01 22.01
CA TRP A 163 1.75 -8.95 21.04
C TRP A 163 1.82 -9.44 19.58
N ALA A 164 2.07 -10.74 19.38
CA ALA A 164 2.19 -11.36 18.06
C ALA A 164 0.88 -12.04 17.61
N ALA A 165 0.12 -12.58 18.58
CA ALA A 165 -1.07 -13.39 18.33
C ALA A 165 -2.07 -12.72 17.39
N GLY A 166 -2.29 -11.41 17.54
CA GLY A 166 -3.20 -10.63 16.69
C GLY A 166 -2.84 -10.69 15.20
N TYR A 167 -1.55 -10.69 14.83
CA TYR A 167 -1.12 -10.82 13.43
C TYR A 167 -0.94 -12.28 13.00
N MET A 168 -0.50 -13.15 13.92
CA MET A 168 -0.23 -14.55 13.62
C MET A 168 -1.51 -15.34 13.32
N ALA A 169 -2.60 -15.08 14.04
CA ALA A 169 -3.88 -15.78 13.83
C ALA A 169 -4.44 -15.60 12.41
N PRO A 170 -4.65 -14.36 11.88
CA PRO A 170 -5.16 -14.17 10.52
C PRO A 170 -4.18 -14.71 9.46
N LEU A 171 -2.86 -14.53 9.63
CA LEU A 171 -1.86 -15.11 8.73
C LEU A 171 -1.93 -16.65 8.72
N ALA A 172 -2.29 -17.26 9.84
CA ALA A 172 -2.48 -18.69 9.91
C ALA A 172 -3.80 -19.13 9.28
N GLU A 173 -4.88 -18.34 9.38
CA GLU A 173 -6.16 -18.60 8.72
C GLU A 173 -6.04 -18.53 7.19
N MET A 174 -5.25 -17.57 6.70
CA MET A 174 -4.83 -17.49 5.29
C MET A 174 -3.90 -18.64 4.88
N GLY A 175 -3.42 -19.46 5.84
CA GLY A 175 -2.49 -20.54 5.58
C GLY A 175 -1.07 -20.07 5.23
N ILE A 176 -0.75 -18.80 5.45
CA ILE A 176 0.60 -18.23 5.27
C ILE A 176 1.51 -18.69 6.40
N LEU A 177 1.05 -18.51 7.64
CA LEU A 177 1.68 -19.16 8.79
C LEU A 177 1.24 -20.62 8.82
N THR A 178 2.10 -21.51 8.33
CA THR A 178 1.91 -22.96 8.51
C THR A 178 2.71 -23.48 9.68
N GLY A 179 2.15 -24.53 10.30
CA GLY A 179 2.86 -25.29 11.32
C GLY A 179 4.12 -25.95 10.74
N THR A 180 5.11 -26.13 11.60
CA THR A 180 6.26 -26.98 11.34
C THR A 180 5.85 -28.46 11.47
N GLY A 181 6.75 -29.41 11.17
CA GLY A 181 6.42 -30.85 11.09
C GLY A 181 5.73 -31.47 12.31
N ALA A 182 5.73 -30.81 13.47
CA ALA A 182 5.01 -31.25 14.68
C ALA A 182 3.65 -30.54 14.91
N GLY A 183 3.12 -29.80 13.94
CA GLY A 183 1.91 -28.98 14.10
C GLY A 183 2.13 -27.70 14.94
N ALA A 184 3.38 -27.39 15.27
CA ALA A 184 3.77 -26.24 16.07
C ALA A 184 3.95 -24.99 15.19
N ALA A 185 3.47 -23.82 15.64
CA ALA A 185 3.76 -22.52 15.02
C ALA A 185 5.24 -22.14 15.16
N ALA A 186 5.90 -22.61 16.23
CA ALA A 186 7.26 -22.31 16.65
C ALA A 186 7.52 -20.80 16.78
N PRO A 187 6.71 -20.04 17.55
CA PRO A 187 6.73 -18.57 17.55
C PRO A 187 8.07 -17.98 17.99
N LEU A 188 8.75 -18.62 18.94
CA LEU A 188 10.01 -18.14 19.53
C LEU A 188 11.26 -18.66 18.80
N ALA A 189 11.11 -19.60 17.88
CA ALA A 189 12.23 -20.14 17.12
C ALA A 189 12.72 -19.14 16.07
N ASN A 190 14.04 -19.07 15.90
CA ASN A 190 14.66 -18.27 14.84
C ASN A 190 14.32 -18.87 13.47
N ILE A 191 14.03 -18.00 12.50
CA ILE A 191 13.73 -18.43 11.13
C ILE A 191 14.98 -18.31 10.25
N ASP A 192 15.21 -19.33 9.41
CA ASP A 192 16.31 -19.32 8.44
C ASP A 192 15.91 -18.60 7.13
N LYS A 193 16.91 -18.34 6.29
CA LYS A 193 16.73 -17.67 5.00
C LYS A 193 15.80 -18.45 4.07
N ALA A 194 15.94 -19.78 4.00
CA ALA A 194 15.12 -20.63 3.15
C ALA A 194 13.63 -20.58 3.52
N SER A 195 13.34 -20.74 4.81
CA SER A 195 11.98 -20.70 5.36
C SER A 195 11.35 -19.32 5.17
N THR A 196 12.15 -18.25 5.31
CA THR A 196 11.66 -16.89 5.03
C THR A 196 11.29 -16.73 3.56
N MET A 197 12.13 -17.19 2.63
CA MET A 197 11.82 -17.09 1.19
C MET A 197 10.58 -17.89 0.80
N ALA A 198 10.47 -19.13 1.30
CA ALA A 198 9.29 -19.97 1.08
C ALA A 198 8.01 -19.34 1.65
N LEU A 199 8.11 -18.69 2.81
CA LEU A 199 6.97 -17.99 3.41
C LEU A 199 6.54 -16.79 2.57
N LEU A 200 7.48 -15.94 2.14
CA LEU A 200 7.15 -14.79 1.29
C LEU A 200 6.57 -15.24 -0.05
N ASP A 201 7.13 -16.29 -0.64
CA ASP A 201 6.68 -16.88 -1.90
C ASP A 201 5.25 -17.43 -1.80
N LYS A 202 4.95 -18.11 -0.69
CA LYS A 202 3.60 -18.59 -0.38
C LYS A 202 2.61 -17.44 -0.18
N ALA A 203 3.04 -16.38 0.51
CA ALA A 203 2.17 -15.28 0.89
C ALA A 203 1.89 -14.31 -0.27
N ILE A 204 2.88 -14.04 -1.10
CA ILE A 204 2.80 -13.07 -2.20
C ILE A 204 2.55 -13.84 -3.50
N ALA A 205 1.28 -13.96 -3.86
CA ALA A 205 0.85 -14.65 -5.08
C ALA A 205 1.38 -13.93 -6.33
N VAL A 206 1.37 -12.59 -6.34
CA VAL A 206 1.86 -11.78 -7.45
C VAL A 206 2.78 -10.66 -6.95
N TYR A 207 3.94 -10.54 -7.58
CA TYR A 207 4.87 -9.42 -7.40
C TYR A 207 4.99 -8.68 -8.75
N ALA A 208 4.22 -7.61 -8.93
CA ALA A 208 4.18 -6.83 -10.15
C ALA A 208 5.25 -5.73 -10.10
N SER A 209 6.37 -5.96 -10.78
CA SER A 209 7.52 -5.03 -10.84
C SER A 209 7.63 -4.27 -12.15
N ALA A 210 6.70 -4.50 -13.09
CA ALA A 210 6.61 -3.81 -14.36
C ALA A 210 5.14 -3.68 -14.81
N PRO A 211 4.81 -2.73 -15.72
CA PRO A 211 3.49 -2.65 -16.34
C PRO A 211 3.07 -3.95 -17.02
N GLY A 212 1.78 -4.24 -17.03
CA GLY A 212 1.22 -5.46 -17.60
C GLY A 212 -0.05 -5.91 -16.90
N GLU A 213 -0.66 -6.97 -17.43
CA GLU A 213 -1.83 -7.61 -16.83
C GLU A 213 -1.42 -8.80 -15.95
N TYR A 214 -1.99 -8.88 -14.75
CA TYR A 214 -1.73 -9.91 -13.77
C TYR A 214 -3.06 -10.46 -13.24
N SER A 215 -3.27 -11.76 -13.42
CA SER A 215 -4.42 -12.47 -12.84
C SER A 215 -4.02 -13.08 -11.52
N VAL A 216 -4.86 -12.93 -10.51
CA VAL A 216 -4.67 -13.49 -9.17
C VAL A 216 -5.83 -14.43 -8.91
N ASP A 217 -5.53 -15.69 -8.59
CA ASP A 217 -6.55 -16.68 -8.25
C ASP A 217 -6.22 -17.33 -6.90
N ASN A 218 -6.04 -16.48 -5.89
CA ASN A 218 -5.71 -16.91 -4.55
C ASN A 218 -6.29 -15.93 -3.52
N ALA A 219 -7.48 -16.24 -3.01
CA ALA A 219 -8.15 -15.42 -1.99
C ALA A 219 -7.37 -15.25 -0.69
N ASN A 220 -6.35 -16.08 -0.44
CA ASN A 220 -5.48 -15.99 0.73
C ASN A 220 -4.09 -15.40 0.40
N GLY A 221 -3.84 -15.13 -0.88
CA GLY A 221 -2.57 -14.61 -1.37
C GLY A 221 -2.62 -13.10 -1.56
N PHE A 222 -1.50 -12.45 -1.31
CA PHE A 222 -1.35 -11.03 -1.51
C PHE A 222 -0.74 -10.69 -2.87
N VAL A 223 -1.02 -9.47 -3.32
CA VAL A 223 -0.36 -8.84 -4.45
C VAL A 223 0.49 -7.69 -3.94
N VAL A 224 1.73 -7.59 -4.42
CA VAL A 224 2.57 -6.41 -4.20
C VAL A 224 2.88 -5.80 -5.56
N VAL A 225 2.56 -4.52 -5.72
CA VAL A 225 2.91 -3.72 -6.89
C VAL A 225 4.05 -2.78 -6.50
N ASN A 226 5.21 -3.02 -7.09
CA ASN A 226 6.41 -2.18 -6.96
C ASN A 226 6.97 -1.93 -8.36
N SER A 227 6.21 -1.19 -9.15
CA SER A 227 6.52 -0.90 -10.54
C SER A 227 6.90 0.58 -10.67
N ALA A 228 8.18 0.88 -10.51
CA ALA A 228 8.71 2.23 -10.69
C ALA A 228 8.75 2.59 -12.20
N ALA A 229 7.77 3.39 -12.63
CA ALA A 229 7.74 4.22 -13.85
C ALA A 229 8.19 3.61 -15.21
N ALA A 230 7.20 3.21 -15.99
CA ALA A 230 6.92 3.84 -17.29
C ALA A 230 5.44 4.30 -17.23
N GLU A 231 4.94 5.16 -18.13
CA GLU A 231 3.50 5.56 -18.20
C GLU A 231 2.52 4.39 -18.44
N GLY A 232 2.96 3.15 -18.29
CA GLY A 232 2.15 1.95 -18.41
C GLY A 232 1.29 1.70 -17.17
N GLU A 233 0.37 0.76 -17.36
CA GLU A 233 -0.60 0.38 -16.34
C GLU A 233 -0.28 -1.03 -15.83
N VAL A 234 -0.43 -1.24 -14.53
CA VAL A 234 -0.51 -2.57 -13.92
C VAL A 234 -1.99 -2.89 -13.76
N VAL A 235 -2.50 -3.89 -14.48
CA VAL A 235 -3.89 -4.32 -14.38
C VAL A 235 -3.96 -5.60 -13.57
N LEU A 236 -4.71 -5.58 -12.47
CA LEU A 236 -4.92 -6.70 -11.56
C LEU A 236 -6.35 -7.21 -11.72
N THR A 237 -6.52 -8.53 -11.87
CA THR A 237 -7.84 -9.17 -11.96
C THR A 237 -7.95 -10.39 -11.04
N GLY A 238 -9.17 -10.81 -10.72
CA GLY A 238 -9.44 -12.07 -10.01
C GLY A 238 -9.69 -11.89 -8.51
N THR A 239 -9.08 -12.74 -7.67
CA THR A 239 -9.30 -12.74 -6.21
C THR A 239 -7.97 -12.78 -5.45
N ALA A 240 -7.83 -11.89 -4.46
CA ALA A 240 -6.67 -11.78 -3.59
C ALA A 240 -7.10 -11.54 -2.13
N ALA A 241 -6.24 -11.85 -1.16
CA ALA A 241 -6.45 -11.39 0.22
C ALA A 241 -6.31 -9.86 0.29
N GLY A 242 -5.26 -9.33 -0.34
CA GLY A 242 -5.04 -7.90 -0.40
C GLY A 242 -4.01 -7.50 -1.45
N VAL A 243 -4.04 -6.21 -1.79
CA VAL A 243 -3.11 -5.57 -2.71
C VAL A 243 -2.35 -4.48 -1.98
N VAL A 244 -1.02 -4.46 -2.12
CA VAL A 244 -0.17 -3.36 -1.67
C VAL A 244 0.40 -2.66 -2.91
N VAL A 245 -0.07 -1.45 -3.18
CA VAL A 245 0.60 -0.52 -4.09
C VAL A 245 1.72 0.15 -3.31
N ALA A 246 2.92 -0.41 -3.42
CA ALA A 246 4.04 -0.10 -2.55
C ALA A 246 4.66 1.28 -2.85
N PRO A 247 5.42 1.89 -1.90
CA PRO A 247 6.06 3.19 -2.07
C PRO A 247 6.92 3.33 -3.34
N GLY A 248 7.57 2.25 -3.79
CA GLY A 248 8.34 2.26 -5.03
C GLY A 248 7.51 2.46 -6.30
N SER A 249 6.18 2.28 -6.24
CA SER A 249 5.24 2.65 -7.30
C SER A 249 4.97 4.16 -7.26
N SER A 250 5.93 4.95 -7.71
CA SER A 250 5.90 6.42 -7.62
C SER A 250 5.20 7.12 -8.80
N ALA A 251 4.83 6.39 -9.85
CA ALA A 251 4.17 6.90 -11.05
C ALA A 251 3.39 5.79 -11.77
N GLY A 252 2.70 6.13 -12.86
CA GLY A 252 1.86 5.20 -13.62
C GLY A 252 0.48 4.99 -12.98
N LYS A 253 -0.20 3.93 -13.41
CA LYS A 253 -1.55 3.58 -12.94
C LYS A 253 -1.63 2.12 -12.52
N VAL A 254 -2.24 1.86 -11.37
CA VAL A 254 -2.64 0.51 -10.95
C VAL A 254 -4.15 0.39 -11.10
N VAL A 255 -4.59 -0.57 -11.89
CA VAL A 255 -6.00 -0.81 -12.17
C VAL A 255 -6.41 -2.14 -11.54
N ALA A 256 -7.25 -2.11 -10.52
CA ALA A 256 -7.92 -3.30 -10.01
C ALA A 256 -9.23 -3.49 -10.78
N LYS A 257 -9.27 -4.43 -11.72
CA LYS A 257 -10.39 -4.65 -12.63
C LYS A 257 -11.03 -6.01 -12.38
N ASP A 258 -12.33 -6.01 -12.05
CA ASP A 258 -13.04 -7.23 -11.66
C ASP A 258 -12.31 -8.00 -10.54
N LEU A 259 -11.70 -7.25 -9.61
CA LEU A 259 -10.92 -7.78 -8.49
C LEU A 259 -11.79 -7.87 -7.23
N THR A 260 -11.78 -9.02 -6.56
CA THR A 260 -12.27 -9.16 -5.19
C THR A 260 -11.07 -9.21 -4.24
N ALA A 261 -11.02 -8.30 -3.26
CA ALA A 261 -9.97 -8.30 -2.25
C ALA A 261 -10.43 -7.66 -0.94
N ASP A 262 -9.90 -8.12 0.19
CA ASP A 262 -10.25 -7.53 1.50
C ASP A 262 -9.65 -6.13 1.62
N THR A 263 -8.43 -5.93 1.10
CA THR A 263 -7.74 -4.64 1.20
C THR A 263 -7.04 -4.24 -0.09
N VAL A 264 -7.08 -2.95 -0.42
CA VAL A 264 -6.15 -2.29 -1.35
C VAL A 264 -5.46 -1.17 -0.58
N LYS A 265 -4.19 -1.38 -0.27
CA LYS A 265 -3.34 -0.44 0.45
C LYS A 265 -2.52 0.37 -0.55
N VAL A 266 -2.69 1.69 -0.55
CA VAL A 266 -2.03 2.63 -1.46
C VAL A 266 -0.96 3.39 -0.68
N ASP A 267 0.25 2.83 -0.65
CA ASP A 267 1.42 3.40 0.01
C ASP A 267 2.38 4.09 -0.98
N GLY A 268 2.15 3.94 -2.28
CA GLY A 268 2.86 4.63 -3.37
C GLY A 268 2.05 5.76 -4.00
N ALA A 269 2.73 6.63 -4.74
CA ALA A 269 2.14 7.80 -5.40
C ALA A 269 1.46 7.49 -6.75
N ALA A 270 1.56 6.25 -7.25
CA ALA A 270 0.88 5.83 -8.46
C ALA A 270 -0.64 6.05 -8.36
N ALA A 271 -1.26 6.44 -9.48
CA ALA A 271 -2.70 6.55 -9.54
C ALA A 271 -3.33 5.15 -9.39
N VAL A 272 -4.44 5.03 -8.67
CA VAL A 272 -5.14 3.76 -8.48
C VAL A 272 -6.56 3.89 -9.01
N SER A 273 -7.01 2.92 -9.80
CA SER A 273 -8.38 2.85 -10.31
C SER A 273 -8.98 1.50 -10.00
N ILE A 274 -10.12 1.50 -9.33
CA ILE A 274 -10.91 0.31 -8.99
C ILE A 274 -12.06 0.23 -9.99
N GLU A 275 -11.95 -0.70 -10.94
CA GLU A 275 -12.77 -0.78 -12.15
C GLU A 275 -13.55 -2.09 -12.26
N GLY A 276 -14.48 -2.16 -13.22
CA GLY A 276 -15.29 -3.35 -13.44
C GLY A 276 -16.20 -3.65 -12.25
N LYS A 277 -16.45 -4.93 -12.00
CA LYS A 277 -17.26 -5.42 -10.87
C LYS A 277 -16.43 -5.63 -9.61
N SER A 278 -15.32 -4.90 -9.45
CA SER A 278 -14.46 -5.03 -8.30
C SER A 278 -15.22 -4.81 -6.99
N ASP A 279 -14.89 -5.63 -6.00
CA ASP A 279 -15.50 -5.69 -4.68
C ASP A 279 -14.41 -5.65 -3.62
N ILE A 280 -14.16 -4.46 -3.07
CA ILE A 280 -13.05 -4.23 -2.16
C ILE A 280 -13.58 -3.99 -0.74
N GLY A 281 -13.02 -4.69 0.25
CA GLY A 281 -13.32 -4.42 1.66
C GLY A 281 -12.87 -3.01 2.07
N ALA A 282 -11.57 -2.76 2.07
CA ALA A 282 -11.00 -1.47 2.46
C ALA A 282 -9.98 -0.96 1.43
N VAL A 283 -10.13 0.28 0.99
CA VAL A 283 -9.11 1.03 0.25
C VAL A 283 -8.45 1.99 1.24
N ALA A 284 -7.20 1.74 1.60
CA ALA A 284 -6.44 2.59 2.52
C ALA A 284 -5.43 3.44 1.74
N VAL A 285 -5.66 4.75 1.68
CA VAL A 285 -4.83 5.70 0.93
C VAL A 285 -3.85 6.37 1.89
N ASN A 286 -2.62 5.86 1.92
CA ASN A 286 -1.56 6.28 2.87
C ASN A 286 -0.46 7.11 2.22
N ALA A 287 -0.55 7.35 0.91
CA ALA A 287 0.36 8.19 0.15
C ALA A 287 -0.40 9.27 -0.62
N ALA A 288 0.34 10.28 -1.07
CA ALA A 288 -0.20 11.31 -1.95
C ALA A 288 -0.45 10.74 -3.35
N ALA A 289 -1.67 10.26 -3.57
CA ALA A 289 -2.10 9.57 -4.78
C ALA A 289 -3.49 10.04 -5.23
N SER A 290 -3.80 9.77 -6.50
CA SER A 290 -5.15 9.89 -7.03
C SER A 290 -5.81 8.50 -7.04
N VAL A 291 -6.99 8.38 -6.44
CA VAL A 291 -7.73 7.12 -6.35
C VAL A 291 -9.12 7.28 -6.97
N GLU A 292 -9.46 6.40 -7.90
CA GLU A 292 -10.79 6.33 -8.51
C GLU A 292 -11.51 5.03 -8.12
N ILE A 293 -12.76 5.15 -7.69
CA ILE A 293 -13.72 4.04 -7.60
C ILE A 293 -14.71 4.19 -8.77
N ALA A 294 -14.58 3.35 -9.79
CA ALA A 294 -15.37 3.45 -11.00
C ALA A 294 -16.84 3.06 -10.78
N LYS A 295 -17.70 3.44 -11.73
CA LYS A 295 -19.16 3.35 -11.61
C LYS A 295 -19.73 2.00 -11.19
N THR A 296 -19.13 0.90 -11.63
CA THR A 296 -19.60 -0.46 -11.35
C THR A 296 -18.87 -1.12 -10.19
N ALA A 297 -17.82 -0.49 -9.68
CA ALA A 297 -17.04 -0.99 -8.57
C ALA A 297 -17.66 -0.60 -7.23
N LYS A 298 -17.33 -1.37 -6.20
CA LYS A 298 -17.72 -1.08 -4.82
C LYS A 298 -16.55 -1.21 -3.86
N ALA A 299 -16.57 -0.36 -2.83
CA ALA A 299 -15.69 -0.45 -1.69
C ALA A 299 -16.50 -0.32 -0.40
N ASP A 300 -16.26 -1.18 0.59
CA ASP A 300 -16.90 -1.03 1.89
C ASP A 300 -16.34 0.21 2.61
N THR A 301 -15.03 0.36 2.67
CA THR A 301 -14.39 1.54 3.25
C THR A 301 -13.34 2.12 2.30
N VAL A 302 -13.29 3.44 2.20
CA VAL A 302 -12.20 4.20 1.60
C VAL A 302 -11.67 5.14 2.68
N ALA A 303 -10.50 4.86 3.21
CA ALA A 303 -9.85 5.64 4.26
C ALA A 303 -8.70 6.46 3.67
N VAL A 304 -8.79 7.78 3.75
CA VAL A 304 -7.82 8.72 3.20
C VAL A 304 -6.93 9.24 4.32
N ASN A 305 -5.77 8.61 4.49
CA ASN A 305 -4.85 8.84 5.61
C ASN A 305 -3.65 9.74 5.24
N ALA A 306 -3.49 10.05 3.95
CA ALA A 306 -2.53 11.02 3.45
C ALA A 306 -3.22 12.00 2.48
N ALA A 307 -2.54 13.09 2.16
CA ALA A 307 -3.11 14.12 1.29
C ALA A 307 -3.34 13.59 -0.13
N ALA A 308 -4.59 13.41 -0.53
CA ALA A 308 -4.95 12.67 -1.74
C ALA A 308 -6.13 13.28 -2.49
N GLU A 309 -6.30 12.83 -3.74
CA GLU A 309 -7.49 13.12 -4.55
C GLU A 309 -8.30 11.83 -4.73
N VAL A 310 -9.57 11.84 -4.33
CA VAL A 310 -10.46 10.68 -4.44
C VAL A 310 -11.62 11.00 -5.36
N THR A 311 -11.81 10.18 -6.40
CA THR A 311 -12.98 10.22 -7.28
C THR A 311 -13.84 8.99 -7.03
N ASN A 312 -15.06 9.19 -6.53
CA ASN A 312 -16.04 8.14 -6.37
C ASN A 312 -17.15 8.26 -7.43
N ASN A 313 -17.15 7.33 -8.38
CA ASN A 313 -18.22 7.13 -9.35
C ASN A 313 -19.09 5.92 -9.01
N GLY A 314 -18.59 5.01 -8.15
CA GLY A 314 -19.23 3.75 -7.78
C GLY A 314 -20.03 3.79 -6.49
N ALA A 315 -19.94 2.71 -5.71
CA ALA A 315 -20.61 2.58 -4.42
C ALA A 315 -19.60 2.44 -3.28
N VAL A 316 -19.60 3.40 -2.37
CA VAL A 316 -18.76 3.39 -1.17
C VAL A 316 -19.65 3.37 0.07
N LYS A 317 -19.46 2.44 1.01
CA LYS A 317 -20.22 2.49 2.27
C LYS A 317 -19.65 3.59 3.16
N ASN A 318 -18.37 3.54 3.49
CA ASN A 318 -17.70 4.50 4.35
C ASN A 318 -16.58 5.21 3.59
N LEU A 319 -16.65 6.54 3.47
CA LEU A 319 -15.57 7.37 2.98
C LEU A 319 -15.05 8.20 4.15
N GLU A 320 -13.86 7.87 4.65
CA GLU A 320 -13.25 8.48 5.81
C GLU A 320 -12.07 9.36 5.37
N VAL A 321 -12.18 10.67 5.57
CA VAL A 321 -11.13 11.63 5.24
C VAL A 321 -10.37 11.98 6.51
N ASN A 322 -9.24 11.31 6.72
CA ASN A 322 -8.39 11.43 7.92
C ASN A 322 -7.17 12.33 7.70
N ALA A 323 -6.90 12.73 6.46
CA ALA A 323 -5.92 13.73 6.07
C ALA A 323 -6.51 14.67 5.01
N ALA A 324 -5.83 15.80 4.76
CA ALA A 324 -6.35 16.82 3.87
C ALA A 324 -6.62 16.29 2.45
N ALA A 325 -7.87 16.29 1.99
CA ALA A 325 -8.22 15.62 0.73
C ALA A 325 -9.20 16.42 -0.14
N LYS A 326 -9.12 16.16 -1.46
CA LYS A 326 -10.14 16.55 -2.42
C LYS A 326 -10.95 15.33 -2.81
N VAL A 327 -12.27 15.44 -2.71
CA VAL A 327 -13.22 14.36 -3.02
C VAL A 327 -14.16 14.81 -4.12
N SER A 328 -14.22 14.06 -5.22
CA SER A 328 -15.25 14.17 -6.25
C SER A 328 -16.20 12.99 -6.12
N ASN A 329 -17.46 13.21 -5.76
CA ASN A 329 -18.46 12.17 -5.64
C ASN A 329 -19.57 12.33 -6.69
N THR A 330 -19.60 11.43 -7.66
CA THR A 330 -20.72 11.27 -8.60
C THR A 330 -21.55 10.00 -8.32
N GLY A 331 -20.97 9.06 -7.55
CA GLY A 331 -21.59 7.81 -7.16
C GLY A 331 -22.42 7.90 -5.88
N THR A 332 -22.36 6.85 -5.08
CA THR A 332 -23.05 6.76 -3.79
C THR A 332 -22.05 6.62 -2.65
N VAL A 333 -22.28 7.37 -1.58
CA VAL A 333 -21.58 7.24 -0.29
C VAL A 333 -22.63 7.08 0.80
N THR A 334 -22.50 6.05 1.63
CA THR A 334 -23.41 5.90 2.78
C THR A 334 -23.00 6.87 3.89
N ASN A 335 -21.75 6.78 4.34
CA ASN A 335 -21.19 7.64 5.38
C ASN A 335 -19.96 8.35 4.83
N LEU A 336 -20.03 9.67 4.68
CA LEU A 336 -18.86 10.51 4.42
C LEU A 336 -18.44 11.15 5.74
N THR A 337 -17.28 10.80 6.26
CA THR A 337 -16.75 11.33 7.52
C THR A 337 -15.50 12.14 7.24
N ALA A 338 -15.55 13.45 7.49
CA ALA A 338 -14.40 14.34 7.41
C ALA A 338 -13.79 14.54 8.80
N ASN A 339 -12.71 13.82 9.09
CA ASN A 339 -11.88 13.93 10.30
C ASN A 339 -10.70 14.89 10.15
N ALA A 340 -10.47 15.38 8.93
CA ALA A 340 -9.45 16.35 8.57
C ALA A 340 -10.01 17.30 7.49
N PRO A 341 -9.31 18.41 7.16
CA PRO A 341 -9.78 19.37 6.19
C PRO A 341 -10.12 18.75 4.83
N ALA A 342 -11.35 18.95 4.33
CA ALA A 342 -11.79 18.32 3.09
C ALA A 342 -12.49 19.29 2.14
N GLU A 343 -12.22 19.14 0.84
CA GLU A 343 -12.96 19.79 -0.25
C GLU A 343 -13.75 18.74 -1.01
N VAL A 344 -15.08 18.83 -1.00
CA VAL A 344 -15.99 17.82 -1.56
C VAL A 344 -16.83 18.42 -2.66
N SER A 345 -16.69 17.93 -3.88
CA SER A 345 -17.65 18.16 -4.97
C SER A 345 -18.62 16.99 -5.03
N ASN A 346 -19.88 17.21 -4.65
CA ASN A 346 -20.90 16.17 -4.64
C ASN A 346 -21.94 16.40 -5.74
N THR A 347 -21.95 15.56 -6.77
CA THR A 347 -23.03 15.47 -7.77
C THR A 347 -23.88 14.20 -7.60
N GLY A 348 -23.38 13.23 -6.83
CA GLY A 348 -24.05 11.97 -6.53
C GLY A 348 -24.93 12.00 -5.28
N LYS A 349 -24.91 10.91 -4.52
CA LYS A 349 -25.67 10.75 -3.28
C LYS A 349 -24.73 10.53 -2.10
N VAL A 350 -24.97 11.28 -1.03
CA VAL A 350 -24.43 11.02 0.31
C VAL A 350 -25.61 10.80 1.25
N THR A 351 -25.59 9.70 2.01
CA THR A 351 -26.64 9.48 3.01
C THR A 351 -26.37 10.32 4.25
N THR A 352 -25.21 10.14 4.88
CA THR A 352 -24.77 10.92 6.03
C THR A 352 -23.42 11.57 5.76
N LEU A 353 -23.35 12.89 5.91
CA LEU A 353 -22.11 13.65 6.03
C LEU A 353 -21.83 13.89 7.51
N THR A 354 -20.68 13.48 8.02
CA THR A 354 -20.19 13.81 9.36
C THR A 354 -18.97 14.71 9.23
N ALA A 355 -19.07 15.94 9.71
CA ALA A 355 -17.99 16.92 9.68
C ALA A 355 -17.37 17.07 11.09
N ASN A 356 -16.31 16.31 11.35
CA ASN A 356 -15.53 16.39 12.58
C ASN A 356 -14.38 17.42 12.49
N ASP A 357 -14.11 17.93 11.29
CA ASP A 357 -13.17 19.02 11.01
C ASP A 357 -13.74 19.91 9.87
N ALA A 358 -13.02 20.96 9.49
CA ALA A 358 -13.39 21.90 8.44
C ALA A 358 -13.67 21.16 7.12
N VAL A 359 -14.85 21.34 6.55
CA VAL A 359 -15.21 20.75 5.26
C VAL A 359 -15.92 21.78 4.39
N LYS A 360 -15.52 21.85 3.12
CA LYS A 360 -16.19 22.64 2.10
C LYS A 360 -16.86 21.72 1.12
N VAL A 361 -18.17 21.83 0.96
CA VAL A 361 -18.96 20.97 0.08
C VAL A 361 -19.66 21.80 -1.00
N ASP A 362 -19.32 21.58 -2.27
CA ASP A 362 -20.16 21.99 -3.41
C ASP A 362 -21.17 20.89 -3.70
N ASN A 363 -22.39 21.04 -3.18
CA ASN A 363 -23.44 20.03 -3.27
C ASN A 363 -24.42 20.32 -4.42
N LYS A 364 -24.21 19.66 -5.57
CA LYS A 364 -25.16 19.61 -6.70
C LYS A 364 -26.04 18.36 -6.67
N GLY A 365 -25.63 17.35 -5.92
CA GLY A 365 -26.29 16.06 -5.72
C GLY A 365 -27.30 16.07 -4.57
N THR A 366 -27.23 15.04 -3.73
CA THR A 366 -28.07 14.91 -2.52
C THR A 366 -27.22 14.59 -1.30
N ILE A 367 -27.59 15.18 -0.16
CA ILE A 367 -27.10 14.84 1.18
C ILE A 367 -28.34 14.66 2.05
N SER A 368 -28.56 13.48 2.61
CA SER A 368 -29.78 13.24 3.41
C SER A 368 -29.64 13.83 4.82
N LYS A 369 -28.49 13.61 5.45
CA LYS A 369 -28.18 14.12 6.79
C LYS A 369 -26.79 14.74 6.80
N ALA A 370 -26.66 15.91 7.42
CA ALA A 370 -25.37 16.49 7.77
C ALA A 370 -25.27 16.59 9.30
N GLU A 371 -24.27 15.93 9.88
CA GLU A 371 -23.87 16.04 11.28
C GLU A 371 -22.65 16.97 11.37
N VAL A 372 -22.84 18.17 11.91
CA VAL A 372 -21.81 19.21 12.00
C VAL A 372 -21.24 19.24 13.42
N LYS A 373 -19.98 18.83 13.56
CA LYS A 373 -19.27 18.70 14.85
C LYS A 373 -18.05 19.63 14.95
N ALA A 374 -17.67 20.31 13.87
CA ALA A 374 -16.61 21.31 13.83
C ALA A 374 -17.11 22.66 13.31
N ASP A 375 -16.36 23.71 13.65
CA ASP A 375 -16.50 25.03 13.03
C ASP A 375 -15.98 25.00 11.58
N ASP A 376 -16.19 26.08 10.83
CA ASP A 376 -15.71 26.27 9.45
C ASP A 376 -16.22 25.24 8.43
N VAL A 377 -17.43 24.73 8.66
CA VAL A 377 -18.16 23.89 7.71
C VAL A 377 -18.92 24.76 6.71
N VAL A 378 -18.59 24.58 5.42
CA VAL A 378 -19.23 25.28 4.30
C VAL A 378 -20.03 24.29 3.46
N LEU A 379 -21.33 24.57 3.28
CA LEU A 379 -22.27 23.78 2.49
C LEU A 379 -22.89 24.66 1.40
N ASP A 380 -22.36 24.55 0.18
CA ASP A 380 -22.84 25.25 -1.00
C ASP A 380 -23.80 24.39 -1.83
N GLY A 381 -24.64 25.07 -2.62
CA GLY A 381 -25.61 24.42 -3.50
C GLY A 381 -26.87 23.95 -2.78
N LYS A 382 -27.29 22.71 -3.05
CA LYS A 382 -28.49 22.13 -2.46
C LYS A 382 -28.27 21.87 -0.97
N LYS A 383 -29.22 22.31 -0.14
CA LYS A 383 -29.16 22.03 1.30
C LYS A 383 -29.34 20.54 1.57
N PRO A 384 -28.69 20.00 2.62
CA PRO A 384 -29.04 18.69 3.17
C PRO A 384 -30.52 18.63 3.59
N THR A 385 -31.12 17.44 3.59
CA THR A 385 -32.51 17.28 4.06
C THR A 385 -32.63 17.59 5.55
N THR A 386 -31.63 17.17 6.35
CA THR A 386 -31.53 17.44 7.79
C THR A 386 -30.12 17.93 8.13
N VAL A 387 -30.03 18.89 9.03
CA VAL A 387 -28.77 19.44 9.53
C VAL A 387 -28.77 19.40 11.06
N ASP A 388 -27.96 18.51 11.62
CA ASP A 388 -27.75 18.37 13.06
C ASP A 388 -26.44 19.06 13.44
N VAL A 389 -26.50 20.10 14.27
CA VAL A 389 -25.32 20.83 14.75
C VAL A 389 -25.03 20.44 16.19
N ALA A 390 -23.80 20.03 16.49
CA ALA A 390 -23.39 19.66 17.83
C ALA A 390 -23.46 20.86 18.80
N PRO A 391 -23.80 20.62 20.09
CA PRO A 391 -23.83 21.70 21.08
C PRO A 391 -22.50 22.45 21.18
N GLY A 392 -22.54 23.77 21.06
CA GLY A 392 -21.34 24.62 21.14
C GLY A 392 -20.60 24.82 19.82
N THR A 393 -21.05 24.20 18.72
CA THR A 393 -20.50 24.38 17.38
C THR A 393 -21.29 25.44 16.60
N LYS A 394 -20.61 26.22 15.74
CA LYS A 394 -21.30 27.18 14.85
C LYS A 394 -22.15 26.45 13.81
N ASN A 395 -23.24 27.08 13.38
CA ASN A 395 -24.00 26.61 12.22
C ASN A 395 -23.10 26.60 10.97
N PRO A 396 -23.26 25.62 10.07
CA PRO A 396 -22.56 25.66 8.79
C PRO A 396 -23.02 26.87 7.97
N THR A 397 -22.15 27.39 7.10
CA THR A 397 -22.47 28.52 6.21
C THR A 397 -22.45 28.10 4.75
N ASN A 398 -22.97 28.93 3.84
CA ASN A 398 -22.56 28.89 2.44
C ASN A 398 -21.29 29.74 2.22
N SER A 399 -20.77 29.75 0.99
CA SER A 399 -19.61 30.54 0.57
C SER A 399 -19.79 32.05 0.70
N ASP A 400 -21.03 32.55 0.75
CA ASP A 400 -21.33 33.96 1.04
C ASP A 400 -21.35 34.30 2.55
N GLY A 401 -21.11 33.31 3.42
CA GLY A 401 -21.16 33.45 4.87
C GLY A 401 -22.56 33.41 5.49
N LYS A 402 -23.58 33.01 4.73
CA LYS A 402 -24.95 32.86 5.24
C LYS A 402 -25.14 31.52 5.93
N GLU A 403 -25.66 31.54 7.16
CA GLU A 403 -25.95 30.31 7.92
C GLU A 403 -26.97 29.41 7.21
N ILE A 404 -26.68 28.11 7.25
CA ILE A 404 -27.56 27.02 6.84
C ILE A 404 -28.16 26.40 8.12
N LYS A 405 -29.44 26.70 8.36
CA LYS A 405 -30.21 26.17 9.48
C LYS A 405 -31.04 24.96 9.05
N ASP A 406 -31.37 24.11 10.03
CA ASP A 406 -32.24 22.96 9.80
C ASP A 406 -33.63 23.38 9.33
N ASN A 407 -34.22 22.59 8.43
CA ASN A 407 -35.55 22.82 7.88
C ASN A 407 -36.68 22.34 8.82
N THR A 408 -36.37 21.70 9.96
CA THR A 408 -37.40 21.09 10.83
C THR A 408 -37.91 22.00 11.97
N ASN A 409 -37.35 23.20 12.15
CA ASN A 409 -37.85 24.20 13.10
C ASN A 409 -38.40 25.46 12.39
N SER A 410 -39.41 25.28 11.52
CA SER A 410 -40.27 26.37 11.02
C SER A 410 -41.64 26.33 11.68
#